data_AF-A0A418CR33-F1
#
_entry.id   AF-A0A418CR33-F1
#
_cell.length_a   1.000
_cell.length_b   1.000
_cell.length_c   1.000
_cell.angle_alpha   90.00
_cell.angle_beta   90.00
_cell.angle_gamma   90.00
#
_symmetry.space_group_name_H-M   'P 1'
#
loop_
_entity.id
_entity.type
_entity.pdbx_description
1 polymer ?
#
loop_
_entity_poly.entity_id
_entity_poly.type
_entity_poly.pdbx_seq_one_letter_code
_entity_poly.pdbx_strand_id
1 'polypeptide(L)'
;MSSDMIMTVRGAVAASAIKPGGILVHQRVLQKETTVVDMDIAAEDLMELREHPAEKGNLVLSNETRAYRELERLSLVQSNCVVDIHGRDERDVVRLKRMAEQLDLHILASTSVDDTTTSTDVSALAHQLVLDLQYGMDNTTIQASVIYQRTSLSPANPTILRAIAQTIQYHRNGGGGMLHALSSSFQTKLFHGRRGTAAQHQQLWHAITHHNPLLLLQGYVKPPPSVIPKDFIPCSICRLEFEPVVGEYFTKFEFVYCSTKCLRRHRIAGFGPVDQLQ
;
A
#
# COMPACT_ATOMS: atom_id res chain seq x y z
N MET A 1 20.37 -20.53 -25.97
CA MET A 1 20.34 -19.80 -24.70
C MET A 1 19.19 -20.36 -23.89
N SER A 2 19.45 -20.89 -22.69
CA SER A 2 18.38 -21.32 -21.78
C SER A 2 17.50 -20.10 -21.51
N SER A 3 16.20 -20.17 -21.80
CA SER A 3 15.29 -19.13 -21.38
C SER A 3 15.19 -19.17 -19.86
N ASP A 4 15.65 -18.13 -19.17
CA ASP A 4 15.45 -18.03 -17.72
C ASP A 4 13.95 -18.05 -17.45
N MET A 5 13.50 -19.06 -16.69
CA MET A 5 12.10 -19.27 -16.37
C MET A 5 11.81 -18.72 -14.97
N ILE A 6 10.69 -18.04 -14.84
CA ILE A 6 10.15 -17.54 -13.57
C ILE A 6 8.96 -18.41 -13.23
N MET A 7 8.98 -19.04 -12.05
CA MET A 7 7.82 -19.77 -11.54
C MET A 7 6.76 -18.77 -11.09
N THR A 8 5.51 -18.94 -11.52
CA THR A 8 4.37 -18.15 -11.06
C THR A 8 3.28 -19.09 -10.53
N VAL A 9 2.24 -18.55 -9.91
CA VAL A 9 1.07 -19.35 -9.50
C VAL A 9 0.33 -20.01 -10.66
N ARG A 10 0.57 -19.55 -11.91
CA ARG A 10 0.06 -20.13 -13.16
C ARG A 10 1.00 -21.16 -13.78
N GLY A 11 2.20 -21.33 -13.22
CA GLY A 11 3.27 -22.14 -13.77
C GLY A 11 4.46 -21.30 -14.26
N ALA A 12 5.43 -21.98 -14.88
CA ALA A 12 6.65 -21.36 -15.37
C ALA A 12 6.38 -20.46 -16.59
N VAL A 13 6.91 -19.25 -16.55
CA VAL A 13 6.89 -18.31 -17.68
C VAL A 13 8.31 -17.86 -18.00
N ALA A 14 8.59 -17.52 -19.26
CA ALA A 14 9.89 -16.96 -19.61
C ALA A 14 10.08 -15.59 -18.94
N ALA A 15 11.29 -15.26 -18.50
CA ALA A 15 11.60 -13.94 -17.93
C ALA A 15 11.29 -12.78 -18.91
N SER A 16 11.33 -13.05 -20.22
CA SER A 16 10.92 -12.11 -21.27
C SER A 16 9.42 -11.80 -21.29
N ALA A 17 8.58 -12.59 -20.60
CA ALA A 17 7.16 -12.30 -20.43
C ALA A 17 6.88 -11.19 -19.40
N ILE A 18 7.88 -10.84 -18.58
CA ILE A 18 7.76 -9.75 -17.62
C ILE A 18 7.86 -8.41 -18.36
N LYS A 19 6.85 -7.56 -18.17
CA LYS A 19 6.80 -6.26 -18.84
C LYS A 19 7.83 -5.27 -18.27
N PRO A 20 8.23 -4.24 -19.04
CA PRO A 20 9.29 -3.29 -18.66
C PRO A 20 9.04 -2.49 -17.37
N GLY A 21 7.78 -2.37 -16.92
CA GLY A 21 7.43 -1.73 -15.65
C GLY A 21 7.94 -2.47 -14.41
N GLY A 22 8.53 -3.66 -14.60
CA GLY A 22 9.24 -4.39 -13.55
C GLY A 22 8.31 -5.19 -12.64
N ILE A 23 8.91 -5.70 -11.56
CA ILE A 23 8.28 -6.60 -10.60
C ILE A 23 8.01 -5.85 -9.30
N LEU A 24 6.78 -5.91 -8.79
CA LEU A 24 6.48 -5.47 -7.42
C LEU A 24 6.89 -6.56 -6.43
N VAL A 25 8.12 -6.47 -5.91
CA VAL A 25 8.81 -7.56 -5.20
C VAL A 25 8.34 -7.83 -3.76
N HIS A 26 7.49 -6.98 -3.18
CA HIS A 26 7.08 -7.10 -1.78
C HIS A 26 5.66 -6.60 -1.59
N GLN A 27 4.68 -7.46 -1.85
CA GLN A 27 3.26 -7.09 -1.74
C GLN A 27 2.47 -8.16 -0.99
N ARG A 28 1.41 -7.72 -0.32
CA ARG A 28 0.38 -8.60 0.26
C ARG A 28 -0.86 -8.45 -0.59
N VAL A 29 -0.98 -9.30 -1.60
CA VAL A 29 -1.99 -9.23 -2.65
C VAL A 29 -3.36 -9.62 -2.11
N LEU A 30 -3.43 -10.80 -1.49
CA LEU A 30 -4.69 -11.32 -0.94
C LEU A 30 -4.41 -12.28 0.20
N GLN A 31 -4.97 -11.96 1.35
CA GLN A 31 -4.95 -12.79 2.53
C GLN A 31 -6.11 -13.80 2.50
N LYS A 32 -5.87 -15.00 3.01
CA LYS A 32 -6.90 -15.99 3.33
C LYS A 32 -7.98 -15.35 4.21
N GLU A 33 -9.24 -15.72 3.98
CA GLU A 33 -10.34 -15.24 4.81
C GLU A 33 -10.16 -15.68 6.26
N THR A 34 -10.27 -14.71 7.18
CA THR A 34 -10.18 -14.94 8.63
C THR A 34 -11.42 -14.38 9.31
N THR A 35 -11.49 -14.48 10.64
CA THR A 35 -12.57 -13.87 11.44
C THR A 35 -12.52 -12.35 11.45
N VAL A 36 -11.38 -11.74 11.07
CA VAL A 36 -11.24 -10.28 10.96
C VAL A 36 -11.88 -9.83 9.65
N VAL A 37 -12.85 -8.91 9.76
CA VAL A 37 -13.62 -8.41 8.62
C VAL A 37 -12.78 -7.41 7.83
N ASP A 38 -12.63 -7.67 6.53
CA ASP A 38 -12.12 -6.71 5.53
C ASP A 38 -13.19 -5.63 5.29
N MET A 39 -13.18 -4.57 6.11
CA MET A 39 -14.20 -3.51 6.10
C MET A 39 -13.93 -2.46 5.03
N ASP A 40 -14.98 -1.85 4.46
CA ASP A 40 -14.79 -0.67 3.61
C ASP A 40 -14.27 0.50 4.43
N ILE A 41 -13.18 1.11 3.98
CA ILE A 41 -12.59 2.30 4.61
C ILE A 41 -13.10 3.53 3.89
N ALA A 42 -13.81 4.40 4.61
CA ALA A 42 -14.24 5.66 4.06
C ALA A 42 -13.09 6.68 4.08
N ALA A 43 -13.13 7.65 3.16
CA ALA A 43 -12.08 8.66 3.06
C ALA A 43 -11.91 9.51 4.34
N GLU A 44 -12.98 9.70 5.12
CA GLU A 44 -12.91 10.40 6.40
C GLU A 44 -12.16 9.62 7.50
N ASP A 45 -12.14 8.30 7.42
CA ASP A 45 -11.45 7.45 8.40
C ASP A 45 -9.93 7.48 8.18
N LEU A 46 -9.46 7.99 7.03
CA LEU A 46 -8.05 7.99 6.67
C LEU A 46 -7.18 8.80 7.63
N MET A 47 -7.70 9.84 8.27
CA MET A 47 -6.92 10.58 9.27
C MET A 47 -6.65 9.71 10.50
N GLU A 48 -7.69 9.10 11.05
CA GLU A 48 -7.60 8.18 12.20
C GLU A 48 -6.77 6.94 11.84
N LEU A 49 -6.99 6.32 10.69
CA LEU A 49 -6.26 5.11 10.25
C LEU A 49 -4.79 5.37 9.87
N ARG A 50 -4.40 6.63 9.65
CA ARG A 50 -2.97 6.99 9.54
C ARG A 50 -2.28 7.01 10.90
N GLU A 51 -3.01 7.27 11.97
CA GLU A 51 -2.48 7.22 13.34
C GLU A 51 -2.65 5.83 13.97
N HIS A 52 -3.74 5.15 13.63
CA HIS A 52 -4.16 3.85 14.15
C HIS A 52 -4.47 2.85 13.02
N PRO A 53 -3.46 2.41 12.24
CA PRO A 53 -3.67 1.61 11.03
C PRO A 53 -4.25 0.21 11.28
N ALA A 54 -4.24 -0.28 12.53
CA ALA A 54 -4.80 -1.57 12.92
C ALA A 54 -6.32 -1.55 13.12
N GLU A 55 -6.92 -0.37 13.20
CA GLU A 55 -8.35 -0.24 13.43
C GLU A 55 -9.18 -0.56 12.19
N LYS A 56 -10.47 -0.81 12.40
CA LYS A 56 -11.47 -1.01 11.34
C LYS A 56 -11.08 -2.09 10.31
N GLY A 57 -10.31 -3.09 10.72
CA GLY A 57 -9.91 -4.19 9.82
C GLY A 57 -8.94 -3.80 8.70
N ASN A 58 -8.36 -2.59 8.71
CA ASN A 58 -7.54 -2.03 7.62
C ASN A 58 -6.27 -2.85 7.27
N LEU A 59 -5.84 -3.72 8.17
CA LEU A 59 -4.67 -4.57 7.94
C LEU A 59 -4.98 -5.84 7.15
N VAL A 60 -6.25 -6.17 6.92
CA VAL A 60 -6.67 -7.38 6.21
C VAL A 60 -7.20 -7.00 4.83
N LEU A 61 -6.69 -7.67 3.80
CA LEU A 61 -7.26 -7.63 2.45
C LEU A 61 -7.60 -9.06 2.06
N SER A 62 -8.84 -9.47 2.29
CA SER A 62 -9.33 -10.81 1.97
C SER A 62 -10.44 -10.79 0.92
N ASN A 63 -10.95 -9.61 0.55
CA ASN A 63 -11.95 -9.45 -0.49
C ASN A 63 -11.32 -9.51 -1.89
N GLU A 64 -11.71 -10.52 -2.67
CA GLU A 64 -11.16 -10.78 -4.02
C GLU A 64 -11.41 -9.61 -4.97
N THR A 65 -12.61 -9.03 -4.94
CA THR A 65 -12.99 -7.92 -5.83
C THR A 65 -12.16 -6.67 -5.56
N ARG A 66 -11.81 -6.40 -4.30
CA ARG A 66 -10.93 -5.28 -3.95
C ARG A 66 -9.50 -5.52 -4.43
N ALA A 67 -8.95 -6.69 -4.14
CA ALA A 67 -7.61 -7.07 -4.62
C ALA A 67 -7.53 -7.00 -6.16
N TYR A 68 -8.57 -7.50 -6.84
CA TYR A 68 -8.69 -7.45 -8.30
C TYR A 68 -8.58 -6.02 -8.84
N ARG A 69 -9.39 -5.09 -8.32
CA ARG A 69 -9.40 -3.68 -8.75
C ARG A 69 -8.07 -2.97 -8.52
N GLU A 70 -7.35 -3.31 -7.45
CA GLU A 70 -6.02 -2.75 -7.21
C GLU A 70 -4.98 -3.31 -8.18
N LEU A 71 -5.03 -4.61 -8.47
CA LEU A 71 -4.13 -5.25 -9.44
C LEU A 71 -4.37 -4.81 -10.88
N GLU A 72 -5.61 -4.50 -11.29
CA GLU A 72 -5.91 -3.95 -12.63
C GLU A 72 -5.09 -2.69 -12.94
N ARG A 73 -4.75 -1.91 -11.90
CA ARG A 73 -3.98 -0.67 -12.05
C ARG A 73 -2.54 -0.90 -12.48
N LEU A 74 -2.00 -2.11 -12.34
CA LEU A 74 -0.65 -2.44 -12.82
C LEU A 74 -0.51 -2.26 -14.34
N SER A 75 -1.61 -2.44 -15.08
CA SER A 75 -1.66 -2.17 -16.52
C SER A 75 -1.25 -0.74 -16.88
N LEU A 76 -1.53 0.23 -15.99
CA LEU A 76 -1.22 1.65 -16.19
C LEU A 76 0.28 1.96 -16.16
N VAL A 77 1.09 1.09 -15.55
CA VAL A 77 2.54 1.27 -15.40
C VAL A 77 3.36 0.22 -16.11
N GLN A 78 2.75 -0.46 -17.09
CA GLN A 78 3.41 -1.52 -17.86
C GLN A 78 4.05 -2.59 -16.96
N SER A 79 3.48 -2.84 -15.78
CA SER A 79 3.87 -3.96 -14.93
C SER A 79 2.82 -5.06 -15.04
N ASN A 80 3.25 -6.30 -15.04
CA ASN A 80 2.39 -7.47 -15.00
C ASN A 80 2.85 -8.50 -13.97
N CYS A 81 3.76 -8.13 -13.06
CA CYS A 81 4.43 -9.08 -12.18
C CYS A 81 4.47 -8.59 -10.74
N VAL A 82 4.00 -9.42 -9.81
CA VAL A 82 3.93 -9.11 -8.39
C VAL A 82 4.32 -10.32 -7.56
N VAL A 83 5.03 -10.07 -6.46
CA VAL A 83 5.39 -11.08 -5.46
C VAL A 83 4.44 -10.94 -4.27
N ASP A 84 3.65 -11.98 -4.03
CA ASP A 84 2.83 -12.13 -2.82
C ASP A 84 3.65 -12.79 -1.71
N ILE A 85 3.77 -12.10 -0.57
CA ILE A 85 4.64 -12.48 0.55
C ILE A 85 3.88 -13.06 1.75
N HIS A 86 2.63 -13.50 1.58
CA HIS A 86 1.87 -14.04 2.70
C HIS A 86 2.55 -15.30 3.26
N GLY A 87 2.57 -15.38 4.59
CA GLY A 87 3.06 -16.58 5.28
C GLY A 87 2.12 -17.76 5.10
N ARG A 88 2.55 -18.95 5.53
CA ARG A 88 1.83 -20.20 5.35
C ARG A 88 0.38 -20.16 5.83
N ASP A 89 0.13 -19.54 6.98
CA ASP A 89 -1.20 -19.49 7.59
C ASP A 89 -2.13 -18.45 6.93
N GLU A 90 -1.55 -17.48 6.23
CA GLU A 90 -2.24 -16.32 5.67
C GLU A 90 -2.42 -16.41 4.14
N ARG A 91 -1.67 -17.26 3.44
CA ARG A 91 -1.70 -17.33 1.98
C ARG A 91 -2.92 -18.11 1.45
N ASP A 92 -3.37 -17.74 0.25
CA ASP A 92 -4.40 -18.47 -0.51
C ASP A 92 -4.00 -18.58 -1.98
N VAL A 93 -3.17 -19.58 -2.28
CA VAL A 93 -2.54 -19.77 -3.59
C VAL A 93 -3.56 -20.08 -4.71
N VAL A 94 -4.71 -20.65 -4.36
CA VAL A 94 -5.78 -20.96 -5.31
C VAL A 94 -6.47 -19.68 -5.78
N ARG A 95 -6.79 -18.77 -4.85
CA ARG A 95 -7.38 -17.47 -5.20
C ARG A 95 -6.38 -16.57 -5.92
N LEU A 96 -5.10 -16.61 -5.53
CA LEU A 96 -4.03 -15.93 -6.28
C LEU A 96 -3.96 -16.42 -7.73
N LYS A 97 -3.99 -17.74 -7.96
CA LYS A 97 -4.00 -18.30 -9.32
C LYS A 97 -5.19 -17.83 -10.13
N ARG A 98 -6.40 -17.88 -9.57
CA ARG A 98 -7.61 -17.42 -10.24
C ARG A 98 -7.51 -15.95 -10.66
N MET A 99 -7.06 -15.07 -9.77
CA MET A 99 -6.87 -13.66 -10.11
C MET A 99 -5.80 -13.45 -11.17
N ALA A 100 -4.67 -14.18 -11.08
CA ALA A 100 -3.60 -14.12 -12.05
C ALA A 100 -4.07 -14.52 -13.46
N GLU A 101 -4.95 -15.52 -13.56
CA GLU A 101 -5.54 -15.96 -14.83
C GLU A 101 -6.52 -14.92 -15.39
N GLN A 102 -7.37 -14.34 -14.54
CA GLN A 102 -8.36 -13.34 -14.97
C GLN A 102 -7.73 -12.01 -15.42
N LEU A 103 -6.63 -11.60 -14.79
CA LEU A 103 -5.96 -10.32 -15.06
C LEU A 103 -4.79 -10.42 -16.05
N ASP A 104 -4.48 -11.65 -16.50
CA ASP A 104 -3.26 -11.98 -17.22
C ASP A 104 -1.98 -11.42 -16.54
N LEU A 105 -1.87 -11.67 -15.24
CA LEU A 105 -0.73 -11.28 -14.41
C LEU A 105 0.14 -12.48 -14.05
N HIS A 106 1.38 -12.17 -13.68
CA HIS A 106 2.36 -13.08 -13.12
C HIS A 106 2.45 -12.83 -11.61
N ILE A 107 1.76 -13.65 -10.82
CA ILE A 107 1.88 -13.60 -9.35
C ILE A 107 2.89 -14.67 -8.92
N LEU A 108 3.91 -14.25 -8.19
CA LEU A 108 4.92 -15.10 -7.58
C LEU A 108 4.52 -15.27 -6.11
N ALA A 109 4.27 -16.50 -5.67
CA ALA A 109 3.88 -16.77 -4.29
C ALA A 109 5.09 -17.14 -3.43
N SER A 110 5.11 -16.72 -2.17
CA SER A 110 6.18 -17.05 -1.24
C SER A 110 5.93 -18.35 -0.47
N THR A 111 7.00 -19.10 -0.25
CA THR A 111 7.12 -19.96 0.94
C THR A 111 7.79 -19.16 2.05
N SER A 112 7.44 -19.40 3.32
CA SER A 112 7.87 -18.55 4.42
C SER A 112 8.60 -19.26 5.55
N VAL A 113 9.52 -18.53 6.18
CA VAL A 113 10.07 -18.84 7.50
C VAL A 113 9.39 -17.89 8.49
N ASP A 114 8.51 -18.41 9.34
CA ASP A 114 7.67 -17.62 10.26
C ASP A 114 8.20 -17.75 11.70
N ASP A 115 8.16 -16.69 12.52
CA ASP A 115 8.66 -16.74 13.91
C ASP A 115 7.93 -17.75 14.81
N THR A 116 6.71 -18.15 14.40
CA THR A 116 5.92 -19.18 15.08
C THR A 116 6.44 -20.59 14.81
N THR A 117 7.40 -20.77 13.90
CA THR A 117 8.14 -22.03 13.77
C THR A 117 9.10 -22.16 14.95
N THR A 118 8.54 -22.52 16.11
CA THR A 118 9.24 -23.10 17.27
C THR A 118 9.78 -24.50 16.95
N SER A 119 9.90 -24.86 15.66
CA SER A 119 10.44 -26.14 15.24
C SER A 119 11.91 -26.17 15.62
N THR A 120 12.23 -26.98 16.62
CA THR A 120 13.58 -27.38 17.01
C THR A 120 14.34 -28.11 15.89
N ASP A 121 13.68 -28.38 14.74
CA ASP A 121 14.24 -29.12 13.62
C ASP A 121 14.29 -28.27 12.33
N VAL A 122 15.45 -27.63 12.13
CA VAL A 122 15.80 -26.87 10.91
C VAL A 122 15.70 -27.75 9.65
N SER A 123 15.92 -29.07 9.77
CA SER A 123 15.85 -30.00 8.65
C SER A 123 14.41 -30.14 8.14
N ALA A 124 13.44 -30.27 9.06
CA ALA A 124 12.03 -30.34 8.71
C ALA A 124 11.55 -29.06 8.00
N LEU A 125 11.98 -27.89 8.47
CA LEU A 125 11.67 -26.61 7.83
C LEU A 125 12.30 -26.53 6.43
N ALA A 126 13.58 -26.85 6.28
CA ALA A 126 14.26 -26.85 4.99
C ALA A 126 13.58 -27.80 3.98
N HIS A 127 13.20 -29.00 4.42
CA HIS A 127 12.42 -29.93 3.59
C HIS A 127 11.08 -29.33 3.16
N GLN A 128 10.34 -28.68 4.06
CA GLN A 128 9.08 -28.04 3.70
C GLN A 128 9.27 -26.92 2.66
N LEU A 129 10.28 -26.06 2.82
CA LEU A 129 10.57 -25.00 1.85
C LEU A 129 10.89 -25.58 0.47
N VAL A 130 11.69 -26.65 0.43
CA VAL A 130 12.00 -27.36 -0.82
C VAL A 130 10.74 -27.97 -1.45
N LEU A 131 9.86 -28.56 -0.64
CA LEU A 131 8.59 -29.11 -1.12
C LEU A 131 7.71 -28.03 -1.76
N ASP A 132 7.57 -26.88 -1.10
CA ASP A 132 6.80 -25.75 -1.61
C ASP A 132 7.38 -25.23 -2.95
N LEU A 133 8.71 -25.14 -3.07
CA LEU A 133 9.41 -24.66 -4.28
C LEU A 133 9.37 -25.67 -5.45
N GLN A 134 9.44 -26.97 -5.16
CA GLN A 134 9.61 -28.01 -6.20
C GLN A 134 8.34 -28.77 -6.56
N TYR A 135 7.36 -28.86 -5.66
CA TYR A 135 6.20 -29.73 -5.86
C TYR A 135 4.88 -28.99 -5.69
N GLY A 136 4.77 -28.12 -4.69
CA GLY A 136 3.62 -27.24 -4.52
C GLY A 136 3.26 -26.94 -3.06
N MET A 137 2.43 -25.91 -2.90
CA MET A 137 1.95 -25.39 -1.61
C MET A 137 0.52 -25.85 -1.32
N ASP A 138 0.20 -26.00 -0.03
CA ASP A 138 -1.18 -26.10 0.49
C ASP A 138 -2.05 -27.18 -0.19
N ASN A 139 -1.47 -28.36 -0.44
CA ASN A 139 -2.09 -29.49 -1.14
C ASN A 139 -2.49 -29.18 -2.60
N THR A 140 -1.78 -28.24 -3.23
CA THR A 140 -1.92 -27.93 -4.66
C THR A 140 -0.62 -28.26 -5.40
N THR A 141 -0.66 -28.20 -6.73
CA THR A 141 0.55 -28.25 -7.58
C THR A 141 1.16 -26.88 -7.81
N ILE A 142 0.68 -25.84 -7.10
CA ILE A 142 1.15 -24.46 -7.26
C ILE A 142 2.42 -24.29 -6.44
N GLN A 143 3.54 -24.06 -7.13
CA GLN A 143 4.85 -23.91 -6.52
C GLN A 143 5.09 -22.49 -5.99
N ALA A 144 5.87 -22.40 -4.92
CA ALA A 144 6.45 -21.15 -4.47
C ALA A 144 7.52 -20.68 -5.47
N SER A 145 7.69 -19.36 -5.55
CA SER A 145 8.69 -18.72 -6.40
C SER A 145 9.82 -18.09 -5.60
N VAL A 146 9.54 -17.73 -4.35
CA VAL A 146 10.47 -17.01 -3.48
C VAL A 146 10.40 -17.56 -2.06
N ILE A 147 11.50 -17.43 -1.32
CA ILE A 147 11.54 -17.68 0.12
C ILE A 147 11.44 -16.32 0.81
N TYR A 148 10.46 -16.17 1.71
CA TYR A 148 10.26 -14.95 2.49
C TYR A 148 10.47 -15.24 3.99
N GLN A 149 11.25 -14.40 4.67
CA GLN A 149 11.44 -14.54 6.11
C GLN A 149 10.61 -13.48 6.84
N ARG A 150 9.67 -13.91 7.70
CA ARG A 150 9.04 -13.04 8.70
C ARG A 150 9.93 -13.04 9.94
N THR A 151 10.34 -11.85 10.34
CA THR A 151 11.08 -11.64 11.59
C THR A 151 10.22 -10.85 12.57
N SER A 152 10.10 -11.35 13.79
CA SER A 152 9.36 -10.71 14.87
C SER A 152 10.27 -9.64 15.43
N LEU A 153 10.00 -8.41 15.03
CA LEU A 153 10.79 -7.24 15.41
C LEU A 153 10.47 -6.86 16.86
N SER A 154 11.27 -7.34 17.81
CA SER A 154 11.38 -6.76 19.16
C SER A 154 12.84 -6.46 19.49
N PRO A 155 13.20 -5.29 20.06
CA PRO A 155 12.72 -3.95 19.81
C PRO A 155 13.69 -3.24 18.83
N ALA A 156 13.46 -3.36 17.52
CA ALA A 156 14.15 -2.50 16.57
C ALA A 156 13.64 -1.05 16.75
N ASN A 157 14.56 -0.09 16.74
CA ASN A 157 14.34 1.33 16.99
C ASN A 157 12.98 1.83 16.43
N PRO A 158 12.08 2.39 17.26
CA PRO A 158 10.76 2.86 16.83
C PRO A 158 10.81 3.85 15.66
N THR A 159 11.95 4.50 15.42
CA THR A 159 12.19 5.38 14.27
C THR A 159 12.30 4.62 12.94
N ILE A 160 12.92 3.44 12.94
CA ILE A 160 12.99 2.55 11.75
C ILE A 160 11.62 1.92 11.51
N LEU A 161 10.93 1.52 12.58
CA LEU A 161 9.54 1.04 12.51
C LEU A 161 8.59 2.11 11.96
N ARG A 162 8.75 3.38 12.37
CA ARG A 162 7.97 4.50 11.82
C ARG A 162 8.31 4.78 10.37
N ALA A 163 9.57 4.64 9.96
CA ALA A 163 9.99 4.79 8.57
C ALA A 163 9.43 3.68 7.67
N ILE A 164 9.48 2.41 8.10
CA ILE A 164 8.93 1.26 7.37
C ILE A 164 7.39 1.31 7.36
N ALA A 165 6.76 1.66 8.48
CA ALA A 165 5.31 1.86 8.57
C ALA A 165 4.84 3.04 7.71
N GLN A 166 5.59 4.15 7.66
CA GLN A 166 5.33 5.25 6.72
C GLN A 166 5.49 4.79 5.27
N THR A 167 6.50 3.97 4.98
CA THR A 167 6.73 3.38 3.64
C THR A 167 5.54 2.51 3.20
N ILE A 168 4.93 1.75 4.13
CA ILE A 168 3.74 0.93 3.89
C ILE A 168 2.45 1.78 3.88
N GLN A 169 2.36 2.83 4.70
CA GLN A 169 1.21 3.75 4.74
C GLN A 169 1.05 4.58 3.47
N TYR A 170 2.14 4.85 2.73
CA TYR A 170 2.04 5.42 1.39
C TYR A 170 1.40 4.45 0.38
N HIS A 171 1.36 3.14 0.64
CA HIS A 171 0.72 2.15 -0.23
C HIS A 171 -0.78 1.93 0.07
N ARG A 172 -1.25 2.04 1.32
CA ARG A 172 -2.66 1.71 1.65
C ARG A 172 -3.59 2.89 1.99
N ASN A 173 -3.10 4.08 2.37
CA ASN A 173 -3.95 5.11 3.02
C ASN A 173 -4.16 6.43 2.22
N GLY A 174 -4.44 6.33 0.91
CA GLY A 174 -5.02 7.43 0.13
C GLY A 174 -4.08 8.59 -0.25
N GLY A 175 -2.77 8.43 -0.15
CA GLY A 175 -1.84 9.10 -1.07
C GLY A 175 -1.69 8.21 -2.29
N GLY A 176 -1.51 8.75 -3.50
CA GLY A 176 -1.53 7.93 -4.72
C GLY A 176 -0.36 6.93 -4.90
N GLY A 177 0.31 6.54 -3.81
CA GLY A 177 1.39 5.56 -3.82
C GLY A 177 2.66 6.04 -4.49
N MET A 178 3.64 5.13 -4.54
CA MET A 178 4.82 5.28 -5.40
C MET A 178 4.39 5.53 -6.85
N LEU A 179 3.24 4.98 -7.26
CA LEU A 179 2.61 5.22 -8.55
C LEU A 179 2.38 6.71 -8.81
N HIS A 180 1.76 7.46 -7.90
CA HIS A 180 1.54 8.90 -8.04
C HIS A 180 2.83 9.70 -7.93
N ALA A 181 3.82 9.25 -7.15
CA ALA A 181 5.15 9.84 -7.21
C ALA A 181 5.76 9.70 -8.63
N LEU A 182 5.54 8.55 -9.28
CA LEU A 182 6.05 8.20 -10.61
C LEU A 182 5.21 8.73 -11.79
N SER A 183 3.91 8.93 -11.63
CA SER A 183 2.96 9.20 -12.72
C SER A 183 2.26 10.56 -12.66
N SER A 184 2.48 11.35 -11.60
CA SER A 184 1.84 12.67 -11.44
C SER A 184 2.84 13.82 -11.53
N SER A 185 2.32 15.06 -11.50
CA SER A 185 3.09 16.31 -11.36
C SER A 185 4.04 16.38 -10.15
N PHE A 186 4.10 15.35 -9.32
CA PHE A 186 4.97 15.24 -8.15
C PHE A 186 6.45 15.36 -8.48
N GLN A 187 6.97 14.65 -9.50
CA GLN A 187 8.38 14.80 -9.91
C GLN A 187 8.67 16.26 -10.28
N THR A 188 7.81 16.85 -11.11
CA THR A 188 7.92 18.25 -11.53
C THR A 188 7.89 19.20 -10.34
N LYS A 189 6.97 19.01 -9.37
CA LYS A 189 6.86 19.82 -8.15
C LYS A 189 8.02 19.64 -7.18
N LEU A 190 8.55 18.42 -7.04
CA LEU A 190 9.69 18.10 -6.17
C LEU A 190 10.95 18.84 -6.62
N PHE A 191 11.14 18.97 -7.93
CA PHE A 191 12.29 19.67 -8.51
C PHE A 191 12.00 21.14 -8.88
N HIS A 192 10.75 21.59 -8.76
CA HIS A 192 10.37 22.96 -9.03
C HIS A 192 11.03 23.91 -8.03
N GLY A 193 11.90 24.81 -8.52
CA GLY A 193 12.61 25.78 -7.68
C GLY A 193 13.84 25.23 -6.94
N ARG A 194 14.19 23.95 -7.11
CA ARG A 194 15.48 23.41 -6.61
C ARG A 194 16.62 23.78 -7.56
N ARG A 195 17.79 24.10 -7.00
CA ARG A 195 19.02 24.32 -7.75
C ARG A 195 19.56 22.99 -8.27
N GLY A 196 19.80 22.91 -9.57
CA GLY A 196 20.36 21.72 -10.23
C GLY A 196 20.03 21.71 -11.72
N THR A 197 20.82 20.97 -12.52
CA THR A 197 20.52 20.76 -13.94
C THR A 197 19.48 19.65 -14.11
N ALA A 198 18.79 19.62 -15.25
CA ALA A 198 17.81 18.57 -15.57
C ALA A 198 18.41 17.16 -15.46
N ALA A 199 19.66 16.98 -15.90
CA ALA A 199 20.39 15.70 -15.81
C ALA A 199 20.64 15.27 -14.34
N GLN A 200 21.00 16.21 -13.47
CA GLN A 200 21.18 15.94 -12.04
C GLN A 200 19.87 15.57 -11.35
N HIS A 201 18.78 16.28 -11.68
CA HIS A 201 17.44 15.93 -11.17
C HIS A 201 17.00 14.55 -11.62
N GLN A 202 17.31 14.15 -12.86
CA GLN A 202 16.95 12.84 -13.39
C GLN A 202 17.79 11.70 -12.78
N GLN A 203 19.09 11.91 -12.56
CA GLN A 203 19.91 10.96 -11.80
C GLN A 203 19.44 10.81 -10.35
N LEU A 204 19.10 11.92 -9.69
CA LEU A 204 18.57 11.89 -8.33
C LEU A 204 17.23 11.16 -8.28
N TRP A 205 16.36 11.40 -9.27
CA TRP A 205 15.09 10.69 -9.41
C TRP A 205 15.30 9.19 -9.58
N HIS A 206 16.19 8.77 -10.47
CA HIS A 206 16.53 7.37 -10.66
C HIS A 206 17.07 6.72 -9.38
N ALA A 207 17.93 7.42 -8.63
CA ALA A 207 18.44 6.93 -7.35
C ALA A 207 17.33 6.79 -6.30
N ILE A 208 16.39 7.75 -6.25
CA ILE A 208 15.22 7.73 -5.37
C ILE A 208 14.31 6.54 -5.68
N THR A 209 14.02 6.27 -6.96
CA THR A 209 13.02 5.27 -7.36
C THR A 209 13.56 3.85 -7.41
N HIS A 210 14.85 3.67 -7.72
CA HIS A 210 15.44 2.35 -7.98
C HIS A 210 16.48 1.90 -6.96
N HIS A 211 17.03 2.77 -6.12
CA HIS A 211 18.16 2.43 -5.25
C HIS A 211 17.91 2.71 -3.78
N ASN A 212 17.39 3.90 -3.43
CA ASN A 212 17.12 4.25 -2.04
C ASN A 212 15.92 5.20 -1.91
N PRO A 213 14.71 4.67 -1.68
CA PRO A 213 13.50 5.47 -1.54
C PRO A 213 13.50 6.36 -0.29
N LEU A 214 14.34 6.10 0.71
CA LEU A 214 14.46 6.97 1.89
C LEU A 214 15.08 8.34 1.57
N LEU A 215 15.72 8.50 0.41
CA LEU A 215 16.19 9.80 -0.09
C LEU A 215 15.05 10.81 -0.29
N LEU A 216 13.81 10.36 -0.50
CA LEU A 216 12.63 11.24 -0.56
C LEU A 216 12.42 12.03 0.74
N LEU A 217 12.78 11.45 1.87
CA LEU A 217 12.58 12.03 3.20
C LEU A 217 13.69 13.00 3.60
N GLN A 218 14.87 12.94 2.96
CA GLN A 218 15.97 13.87 3.22
C GLN A 218 15.62 15.32 2.83
N GLY A 219 14.61 15.51 1.96
CA GLY A 219 14.11 16.82 1.56
C GLY A 219 12.90 17.32 2.36
N TYR A 220 12.38 16.55 3.31
CA TYR A 220 11.21 16.94 4.08
C TYR A 220 11.58 18.01 5.11
N VAL A 221 11.23 19.25 4.80
CA VAL A 221 11.18 20.33 5.78
C VAL A 221 9.74 20.41 6.26
N LYS A 222 9.51 20.14 7.55
CA LYS A 222 8.18 20.28 8.15
C LYS A 222 7.64 21.68 7.80
N PRO A 223 6.47 21.79 7.14
CA PRO A 223 5.93 23.10 6.81
C PRO A 223 5.74 23.91 8.10
N PRO A 224 5.94 25.24 8.04
CA PRO A 224 5.65 26.09 9.18
C PRO A 224 4.20 25.84 9.62
N PRO A 225 3.94 25.77 10.93
CA PRO A 225 2.60 25.53 11.44
C PRO A 225 1.63 26.54 10.82
N SER A 226 0.50 26.03 10.32
CA SER A 226 -0.56 26.88 9.78
C SER A 226 -0.96 27.90 10.84
N VAL A 227 -1.02 29.17 10.45
CA VAL A 227 -1.52 30.23 11.32
C VAL A 227 -2.99 29.94 11.56
N ILE A 228 -3.30 29.43 12.76
CA ILE A 228 -4.66 29.19 13.20
C ILE A 228 -5.33 30.57 13.24
N PRO A 229 -6.45 30.78 12.52
CA PRO A 229 -7.25 31.98 12.71
C PRO A 229 -7.65 32.03 14.18
N LYS A 230 -7.23 33.08 14.91
CA LYS A 230 -7.60 33.25 16.33
C LYS A 230 -9.08 33.60 16.50
N ASP A 231 -9.74 33.90 15.39
CA ASP A 231 -11.13 34.31 15.36
C ASP A 231 -12.03 33.10 15.12
N PHE A 232 -13.21 33.14 15.72
CA PHE A 232 -14.25 32.15 15.47
C PHE A 232 -14.61 32.15 13.98
N ILE A 233 -14.63 30.97 13.37
CA ILE A 233 -14.96 30.81 11.95
C ILE A 233 -16.33 30.14 11.79
N PRO A 234 -17.15 30.54 10.81
CA PRO A 234 -18.45 29.94 10.59
C PRO A 234 -18.32 28.58 9.91
N CYS A 235 -19.01 27.56 10.44
CA CYS A 235 -19.15 26.28 9.77
C CYS A 235 -19.99 26.43 8.49
N SER A 236 -19.51 25.95 7.36
CA SER A 236 -20.23 25.98 6.09
C SER A 236 -21.56 25.22 6.13
N ILE A 237 -21.74 24.26 7.06
CA ILE A 237 -22.94 23.42 7.14
C ILE A 237 -23.91 23.89 8.23
N CYS A 238 -23.49 23.92 9.49
CA CYS A 238 -24.39 24.31 10.57
C CYS A 238 -24.44 25.84 10.80
N ARG A 239 -23.60 26.62 10.10
CA ARG A 239 -23.46 28.09 10.23
C ARG A 239 -23.10 28.59 11.63
N LEU A 240 -22.85 27.69 12.57
CA LEU A 240 -22.34 28.02 13.90
C LEU A 240 -20.89 28.46 13.80
N GLU A 241 -20.58 29.53 14.53
CA GLU A 241 -19.23 29.99 14.77
C GLU A 241 -18.52 29.01 15.73
N PHE A 242 -17.29 28.64 15.41
CA PHE A 242 -16.47 27.74 16.24
C PHE A 242 -15.02 28.19 16.26
N GLU A 243 -14.33 27.89 17.36
CA GLU A 243 -12.89 28.12 17.48
C GLU A 243 -12.13 27.02 16.72
N PRO A 244 -11.27 27.36 15.74
CA PRO A 244 -10.56 26.36 14.96
C PRO A 244 -9.42 25.69 15.76
N VAL A 245 -9.73 24.57 16.42
CA VAL A 245 -8.73 23.73 17.10
C VAL A 245 -8.11 22.73 16.13
N VAL A 246 -6.79 22.79 15.95
CA VAL A 246 -6.06 21.90 15.01
C VAL A 246 -6.34 20.43 15.32
N GLY A 247 -6.84 19.70 14.33
CA GLY A 247 -7.24 18.29 14.46
C GLY A 247 -8.73 18.08 14.73
N GLU A 248 -9.47 19.12 15.11
CA GLU A 248 -10.90 19.02 15.46
C GLU A 248 -11.83 19.66 14.42
N TYR A 249 -11.29 20.51 13.54
CA TYR A 249 -12.02 21.09 12.41
C TYR A 249 -11.43 20.65 11.07
N PHE A 250 -12.28 20.65 10.04
CA PHE A 250 -11.96 20.11 8.73
C PHE A 250 -12.15 21.19 7.67
N THR A 251 -11.28 21.21 6.66
CA THR A 251 -11.43 22.08 5.49
C THR A 251 -11.42 21.23 4.23
N LYS A 252 -12.39 21.44 3.33
CA LYS A 252 -12.45 20.76 2.03
C LYS A 252 -12.92 21.75 0.96
N PHE A 253 -12.07 22.01 -0.02
CA PHE A 253 -12.26 23.11 -1.00
C PHE A 253 -12.42 24.46 -0.29
N GLU A 254 -13.49 25.19 -0.56
CA GLU A 254 -13.88 26.44 0.10
C GLU A 254 -14.69 26.23 1.39
N PHE A 255 -15.01 24.97 1.74
CA PHE A 255 -15.87 24.66 2.88
C PHE A 255 -15.07 24.38 4.15
N VAL A 256 -15.59 24.88 5.26
CA VAL A 256 -15.07 24.76 6.62
C VAL A 256 -16.09 24.02 7.47
N TYR A 257 -15.68 23.00 8.21
CA TYR A 257 -16.57 22.18 9.04
C TYR A 257 -16.11 22.20 10.49
N CYS A 258 -17.03 22.52 11.40
CA CYS A 258 -16.78 22.53 12.84
C CYS A 258 -16.59 21.12 13.45
N SER A 259 -16.94 20.06 12.71
CA SER A 259 -16.87 18.69 13.19
C SER A 259 -17.03 17.68 12.05
N THR A 260 -16.66 16.43 12.33
CA THR A 260 -16.93 15.26 11.47
C THR A 260 -18.41 15.09 11.14
N LYS A 261 -19.32 15.48 12.04
CA LYS A 261 -20.77 15.43 11.82
C LYS A 261 -21.20 16.34 10.66
N CYS A 262 -20.70 17.57 10.63
CA CYS A 262 -21.03 18.53 9.57
C CYS A 262 -20.45 18.09 8.22
N LEU A 263 -19.21 17.58 8.22
CA LEU A 263 -18.60 17.00 7.04
C LEU A 263 -19.41 15.81 6.50
N ARG A 264 -19.85 14.91 7.39
CA ARG A 264 -20.66 13.73 7.02
C ARG A 264 -22.02 14.11 6.42
N ARG A 265 -22.67 15.15 6.97
CA ARG A 265 -23.94 15.66 6.44
C ARG A 265 -23.77 16.19 5.01
N HIS A 266 -22.71 16.95 4.75
CA HIS A 266 -22.43 17.46 3.41
C HIS A 266 -22.14 16.34 2.40
N ARG A 267 -21.44 15.29 2.86
CA ARG A 267 -21.14 14.11 2.05
C ARG A 267 -22.40 13.35 1.64
N ILE A 268 -23.36 13.15 2.56
CA ILE A 268 -24.63 12.47 2.26
C ILE A 268 -25.38 13.17 1.12
N ALA A 269 -25.21 14.49 0.99
CA ALA A 269 -25.77 15.29 -0.09
C ALA A 269 -24.83 15.50 -1.28
N GLY A 270 -23.80 14.67 -1.42
CA GLY A 270 -22.94 14.66 -2.60
C GLY A 270 -22.02 15.88 -2.74
N PHE A 271 -21.76 16.63 -1.66
CA PHE A 271 -21.02 17.90 -1.71
C PHE A 271 -21.64 18.96 -2.63
N GLY A 272 -22.98 18.92 -2.79
CA GLY A 272 -23.74 19.93 -3.53
C GLY A 272 -23.84 21.28 -2.81
N PRO A 273 -24.45 22.30 -3.42
CA PRO A 273 -24.61 23.61 -2.80
C PRO A 273 -25.29 23.53 -1.43
N VAL A 274 -24.70 24.18 -0.43
CA VAL A 274 -25.13 24.10 0.98
C VAL A 274 -26.56 24.61 1.19
N ASP A 275 -27.06 25.46 0.28
CA ASP A 275 -28.41 26.04 0.37
C ASP A 275 -29.53 25.00 0.20
N GLN A 276 -29.21 23.77 -0.24
CA GLN A 276 -30.17 22.67 -0.45
C GLN A 276 -30.22 21.66 0.71
N LEU A 277 -29.47 21.90 1.79
CA LEU A 277 -29.18 20.93 2.86
C LEU A 277 -29.91 21.18 4.19
N GLN A 278 -30.87 22.11 4.23
CA GLN A 278 -31.62 22.47 5.44
C GLN A 278 -32.51 21.33 5.96
#